data_AF-D0LGI9-F1
#
_entry.id   AF-D0LGI9-F1
#
_cell.length_a   1.000
_cell.length_b   1.000
_cell.length_c   1.000
_cell.angle_alpha   90.00
_cell.angle_beta   90.00
_cell.angle_gamma   90.00
#
_symmetry.space_group_name_H-M   'P 1'
#
loop_
_entity.id
_entity.type
_entity.pdbx_description
1 polymer ?
#
loop_
_entity_poly.entity_id
_entity_poly.type
_entity_poly.pdbx_seq_one_letter_code
_entity_poly.pdbx_strand_id
1 'polypeptide(L)' 'MEPLFGKPVEVEVRDGALEKAMKILKQKMSKEGILQELKRRRFYEKPSVKRKRKAREARKRLRREMKRRVGSR' A
#
# COMPACT_ATOMS: atom_id res chain seq x y z
N MET A 1 -13.56 -22.61 8.97
CA MET A 1 -14.19 -21.65 8.04
C MET A 1 -13.16 -20.56 7.78
N GLU A 2 -12.48 -20.58 6.63
CA GLU A 2 -11.55 -19.49 6.30
C GLU A 2 -12.33 -18.18 6.14
N PRO A 3 -11.85 -17.05 6.69
CA PRO A 3 -12.50 -15.77 6.48
C PRO A 3 -12.45 -15.41 4.99
N LEU A 4 -13.59 -14.99 4.42
CA LEU A 4 -13.68 -14.45 3.05
C LEU A 4 -12.91 -13.13 2.86
N PHE A 5 -12.41 -12.56 3.96
CA PHE A 5 -11.56 -11.37 3.97
C PHE A 5 -10.13 -11.85 4.10
N GLY A 6 -9.27 -11.51 3.12
CA GLY A 6 -7.88 -11.94 3.09
C GLY A 6 -7.12 -11.67 4.39
N LYS A 7 -5.97 -12.34 4.57
CA LYS A 7 -5.17 -12.29 5.81
C LYS A 7 -4.94 -10.84 6.28
N PRO A 8 -5.33 -10.47 7.51
CA PRO A 8 -5.14 -9.13 8.04
C PRO A 8 -3.65 -8.84 8.31
N VAL A 9 -3.29 -7.54 8.35
CA VAL A 9 -1.92 -7.12 8.64
C VAL A 9 -1.65 -7.25 10.12
N GLU A 10 -0.77 -8.17 10.47
CA GLU A 10 -0.39 -8.46 11.85
C GLU A 10 1.09 -8.17 12.12
N VAL A 11 1.38 -7.76 13.35
CA VAL A 11 2.75 -7.54 13.87
C VAL A 11 2.81 -8.03 15.30
N GLU A 12 3.70 -8.98 15.56
CA GLU A 12 4.04 -9.42 16.91
C GLU A 12 4.95 -8.39 17.59
N VAL A 13 4.67 -8.11 18.86
CA VAL A 13 5.54 -7.29 19.70
C VAL A 13 6.59 -8.20 20.33
N ARG A 14 7.87 -7.96 20.03
CA ARG A 14 8.99 -8.65 20.66
C ARG A 14 9.64 -7.75 21.71
N ASP A 15 10.03 -8.35 22.83
CA ASP A 15 10.84 -7.73 23.87
C ASP A 15 10.24 -6.45 24.48
N GLY A 16 8.90 -6.34 24.52
CA GLY A 16 8.19 -5.16 25.06
C GLY A 16 8.33 -3.88 24.22
N ALA A 17 8.97 -3.95 23.04
CA ALA A 17 9.24 -2.78 22.19
C ALA A 17 8.00 -2.35 21.36
N LEU A 18 6.99 -1.81 22.05
CA LEU A 18 5.70 -1.42 21.45
C LEU A 18 5.84 -0.39 20.33
N GLU A 19 6.67 0.64 20.53
CA GLU A 19 6.82 1.72 19.55
C GLU A 19 7.41 1.22 18.23
N LYS A 20 8.36 0.29 18.31
CA LYS A 20 8.97 -0.35 17.14
C LYS A 20 7.94 -1.19 16.39
N ALA A 21 7.14 -1.98 17.12
CA ALA A 21 6.05 -2.77 16.53
C ALA A 21 5.01 -1.87 15.84
N MET A 22 4.64 -0.76 16.46
CA MET A 22 3.71 0.22 15.87
C MET A 22 4.26 0.85 14.59
N LYS A 23 5.56 1.18 14.57
CA LYS A 23 6.23 1.70 13.36
C LYS A 23 6.23 0.68 12.22
N ILE A 24 6.55 -0.59 12.53
CA ILE A 24 6.52 -1.69 11.56
C ILE A 24 5.11 -1.89 11.02
N LEU A 25 4.09 -1.87 11.88
CA LEU A 25 2.69 -1.99 11.48
C LEU A 25 2.29 -0.88 10.51
N LYS A 26 2.57 0.38 10.86
CA LYS A 26 2.32 1.54 9.96
C LYS A 26 3.03 1.37 8.61
N GLN A 27 4.25 0.85 8.61
CA GLN A 27 5.01 0.62 7.39
C GLN A 27 4.44 -0.52 6.54
N LYS A 28 4.04 -1.64 7.15
CA LYS A 28 3.35 -2.75 6.46
C LYS A 28 2.02 -2.28 5.84
N MET A 29 1.18 -1.58 6.62
CA MET A 29 -0.08 -1.00 6.12
C MET A 29 0.12 -0.03 4.95
N SER A 30 1.19 0.77 5.01
CA SER A 30 1.54 1.69 3.93
C SER A 30 2.03 0.96 2.68
N LYS A 31 2.77 -0.14 2.85
CA LYS A 31 3.28 -0.98 1.74
C LYS A 31 2.14 -1.71 1.02
N GLU A 32 1.17 -2.22 1.76
CA GLU A 32 -0.03 -2.85 1.20
C GLU A 32 -1.00 -1.83 0.60
N GLY A 33 -0.88 -0.56 0.97
CA GLY A 33 -1.68 0.52 0.39
C GLY A 33 -3.12 0.60 0.93
N ILE A 34 -3.39 -0.06 2.06
CA ILE A 34 -4.72 -0.16 2.68
C ILE A 34 -5.34 1.22 2.89
N LEU A 35 -4.58 2.17 3.44
CA LEU A 35 -5.06 3.53 3.69
C LEU A 35 -5.43 4.27 2.39
N GLN A 36 -4.67 4.03 1.32
CA GLN A 36 -4.95 4.64 0.02
C GLN A 36 -6.20 4.01 -0.62
N GLU A 37 -6.40 2.72 -0.43
CA GLU A 37 -7.58 2.01 -0.91
C GLU A 37 -8.85 2.43 -0.16
N LEU A 38 -8.80 2.54 1.16
CA LEU A 38 -9.90 3.07 1.98
C LEU A 38 -10.32 4.46 1.50
N LYS A 39 -9.35 5.37 1.28
CA LYS A 39 -9.64 6.72 0.77
C LYS A 39 -10.30 6.69 -0.62
N ARG A 40 -9.87 5.78 -1.49
CA ARG A 40 -10.45 5.63 -2.84
C ARG A 40 -11.85 5.04 -2.84
N ARG A 41 -12.12 4.09 -1.93
CA ARG A 41 -13.43 3.41 -1.81
C ARG A 41 -14.46 4.25 -1.05
N ARG A 42 -14.07 5.35 -0.42
CA ARG A 42 -14.98 6.26 0.31
C ARG A 42 -16.10 6.83 -0.56
N PHE A 43 -15.85 7.03 -1.86
CA PHE A 43 -16.83 7.56 -2.81
C PHE A 43 -16.78 6.78 -4.13
N TYR A 44 -17.87 6.79 -4.88
CA TYR A 44 -17.92 6.18 -6.19
C TYR A 44 -17.02 6.93 -7.20
N GLU A 45 -16.10 6.20 -7.83
CA GLU A 45 -15.24 6.71 -8.91
C GLU A 45 -15.79 6.23 -10.26
N LYS A 46 -16.24 7.17 -11.10
CA LYS A 46 -16.70 6.85 -12.47
C LYS A 46 -15.65 6.00 -13.22
N PRO A 47 -16.06 5.04 -14.07
CA PRO A 47 -15.13 4.09 -14.70
C PRO A 47 -14.08 4.77 -15.59
N SER A 48 -14.41 5.89 -16.24
CA SER A 48 -13.45 6.69 -17.02
C SER A 48 -12.35 7.31 -16.14
N VAL A 49 -12.72 7.84 -14.97
CA VAL A 49 -11.78 8.41 -13.99
C VAL A 49 -10.88 7.32 -13.43
N LYS A 50 -11.45 6.16 -13.08
CA LYS A 50 -10.71 4.97 -12.63
C LYS A 50 -9.66 4.53 -13.66
N ARG A 51 -10.02 4.47 -14.95
CA ARG A 51 -9.10 4.16 -16.05
C ARG A 51 -7.94 5.16 -16.15
N LYS A 52 -8.25 6.47 -16.16
CA LYS A 52 -7.24 7.54 -16.21
C LYS A 52 -6.28 7.48 -15.02
N ARG A 53 -6.79 7.23 -13.81
CA ARG A 53 -5.98 7.10 -12.59
C ARG A 53 -5.05 5.89 -12.64
N LYS A 54 -5.55 4.71 -13.02
CA LYS A 54 -4.73 3.50 -13.17
C LYS A 54 -3.56 3.71 -14.14
N ALA A 55 -3.82 4.34 -15.30
CA ALA A 55 -2.77 4.65 -16.27
C ALA A 55 -1.70 5.62 -15.69
N ARG A 56 -2.13 6.65 -14.95
CA ARG A 56 -1.21 7.60 -14.28
C ARG A 56 -0.36 6.89 -13.22
N GLU A 57 -0.95 6.02 -12.40
CA GLU A 57 -0.26 5.26 -11.37
C GLU A 57 0.76 4.28 -11.95
N ALA A 58 0.42 3.59 -13.04
CA ALA A 58 1.34 2.72 -13.78
C ALA A 58 2.56 3.49 -14.30
N ARG A 59 2.34 4.64 -14.96
CA ARG A 59 3.44 5.51 -15.42
C ARG A 59 4.32 6.00 -14.27
N LYS A 60 3.73 6.36 -13.12
CA LYS A 60 4.47 6.77 -11.93
C LYS A 60 5.31 5.63 -11.36
N ARG A 61 4.78 4.40 -11.35
CA ARG A 61 5.51 3.19 -10.91
C ARG A 61 6.72 2.94 -11.81
N LEU A 62 6.54 2.95 -13.13
CA LEU A 62 7.62 2.74 -14.10
C LEU A 62 8.74 3.78 -13.93
N ARG A 63 8.38 5.08 -13.81
CA ARG A 63 9.37 6.15 -13.56
C ARG A 63 10.16 5.95 -12.26
N ARG A 64 9.49 5.51 -11.18
CA ARG A 64 10.16 5.21 -9.91
C ARG A 64 11.13 4.04 -10.04
N GLU A 65 10.75 3.01 -10.79
CA GLU A 65 11.57 1.83 -11.03
C GLU A 65 12.81 2.15 -11.88
N MET A 66 12.65 2.93 -12.95
CA MET A 66 13.77 3.41 -13.76
C MET A 66 14.76 4.25 -12.92
N LYS A 67 14.25 5.17 -12.09
CA LYS A 67 15.11 5.97 -11.20
C LYS A 67 15.91 5.10 -10.22
N ARG A 68 15.32 4.02 -9.70
CA ARG A 68 16.03 3.06 -8.84
C ARG A 68 17.12 2.31 -9.60
N ARG A 69 16.87 1.89 -10.84
CA ARG A 69 17.86 1.18 -11.67
C ARG A 69 19.04 2.08 -12.05
N VAL A 70 18.80 3.36 -12.32
CA VAL A 70 19.85 4.32 -12.68
C VAL A 70 20.66 4.75 -11.45
N GLY A 71 20.02 4.96 -10.29
CA GLY A 71 20.71 5.35 -9.05
C GLY A 71 21.37 4.20 -8.28
N SER A 72 21.27 2.96 -8.78
CA SER A 72 22.04 1.79 -8.30
C SER A 72 23.26 1.48 -9.18
N ARG A 73 23.60 2.38 -10.11
CA ARG A 73 24.91 2.43 -10.78
C ARG A 73 25.75 3.52 -10.15
#